data_AF-A0A933QJ23-F1
#
_entry.id   AF-A0A933QJ23-F1
#
_cell.length_a   1.000
_cell.length_b   1.000
_cell.length_c   1.000
_cell.angle_alpha   90.00
_cell.angle_beta   90.00
_cell.angle_gamma   90.00
#
_symmetry.space_group_name_H-M   'P 1'
#
loop_
_entity.id
_entity.type
_entity.pdbx_description
1 polymer ?
#
loop_
_entity_poly.entity_id
_entity_poly.type
_entity_poly.pdbx_seq_one_letter_code
_entity_poly.pdbx_strand_id
1 'polypeptide(L)'
;MRQIVTAQVARNKFAEVLNTAIYGLTSVVITRFNKPQAVIINYKEYERLMNPQLRFGKEEWKKGFKVLDKVRARNKKIPPQKIEKGVARAVAEVRRRRVQGGG
;
A
#
# COMPACT_ATOMS: atom_id res chain seq x y z
N MET A 1 12.20 2.93 10.61
CA MET A 1 12.03 4.22 11.33
C MET A 1 11.86 5.34 10.31
N ARG A 2 11.52 6.55 10.73
CA ARG A 2 11.45 7.72 9.84
C ARG A 2 12.14 8.90 10.52
N GLN A 3 13.02 9.57 9.78
CA GLN A 3 13.74 10.75 10.27
C GLN A 3 13.02 12.01 9.79
N ILE A 4 12.95 13.03 10.63
CA ILE A 4 12.34 14.32 10.29
C ILE A 4 13.42 15.38 10.28
N VAL A 5 13.53 16.12 9.19
CA VAL A 5 14.47 17.23 9.03
C VAL A 5 13.75 18.47 8.51
N THR A 6 14.31 19.65 8.78
CA THR A 6 13.80 20.89 8.18
C THR A 6 14.32 21.06 6.76
N ALA A 7 13.62 21.84 5.94
CA ALA A 7 14.06 22.19 4.58
C ALA A 7 15.45 22.85 4.56
N GLN A 8 15.77 23.63 5.60
CA GLN A 8 17.09 24.25 5.76
C GLN A 8 18.18 23.20 5.99
N VAL A 9 17.93 22.23 6.87
CA VAL A 9 18.88 21.13 7.13
C VAL A 9 19.05 20.26 5.89
N ALA A 10 17.95 19.92 5.20
CA ALA A 10 17.98 19.15 3.97
C ALA A 10 18.80 19.84 2.87
N ARG A 11 18.69 21.17 2.75
CA ARG A 11 19.52 21.95 1.81
C ARG A 11 20.98 21.96 2.19
N ASN A 12 21.30 22.22 3.46
CA ASN A 12 22.68 22.38 3.92
C ASN A 12 23.44 21.05 3.99
N LYS A 13 22.74 19.94 4.24
CA LYS A 13 23.31 18.61 4.46
C LYS A 13 22.74 17.57 3.51
N PHE A 14 22.52 17.97 2.25
CA PHE A 14 21.78 17.13 1.30
C PHE A 14 22.43 15.74 1.10
N ALA A 15 23.75 15.67 0.97
CA ALA A 15 24.47 14.41 0.79
C ALA A 15 24.29 13.45 1.99
N GLU A 16 24.34 13.97 3.21
CA GLU A 16 24.12 13.18 4.44
C GLU A 16 22.67 12.66 4.49
N VAL A 17 21.69 13.52 4.22
CA VAL A 17 20.27 13.17 4.16
C VAL A 17 20.00 12.10 3.10
N LEU A 18 20.64 12.21 1.93
CA LEU A 18 20.52 11.24 0.86
C LEU A 18 21.13 9.89 1.26
N ASN A 19 22.30 9.89 1.88
CA ASN A 19 22.94 8.68 2.39
C ASN A 19 22.07 7.98 3.44
N THR A 20 21.43 8.73 4.34
CA THR A 20 20.50 8.15 5.32
C THR A 20 19.28 7.51 4.63
N ALA A 21 18.72 8.17 3.61
CA ALA A 21 17.59 7.63 2.87
C ALA A 21 17.92 6.38 2.04
N ILE A 22 19.14 6.31 1.50
CA ILE A 22 19.61 5.20 0.66
C ILE A 22 20.07 4.02 1.53
N TYR A 23 21.00 4.25 2.46
CA TYR A 23 21.69 3.18 3.19
C TYR A 23 21.05 2.87 4.54
N GLY A 24 20.37 3.84 5.17
CA GLY A 24 19.75 3.67 6.48
C GLY A 24 18.43 2.91 6.46
N LEU A 25 17.94 2.45 5.29
CA LEU A 25 16.62 1.82 5.11
C LEU A 25 15.47 2.62 5.76
N THR A 26 15.62 3.94 5.83
CA THR A 26 14.78 4.85 6.61
C THR A 26 14.31 5.97 5.69
N SER A 27 13.03 6.32 5.74
CA SER A 27 12.51 7.48 4.98
C SER A 27 12.83 8.78 5.72
N VAL A 28 13.21 9.81 4.97
CA VAL A 28 13.47 11.15 5.52
C VAL A 28 12.34 12.08 5.12
N VAL A 29 11.62 12.62 6.10
CA VAL A 29 10.55 13.59 5.93
C VAL A 29 11.15 14.99 6.04
N ILE A 30 10.98 15.78 4.99
CA ILE A 30 11.37 17.19 4.94
C ILE A 30 10.18 18.05 5.36
N THR A 31 10.41 18.92 6.33
CA THR A 31 9.40 19.83 6.88
C THR A 31 9.77 21.30 6.63
N ARG A 32 8.76 22.16 6.50
CA ARG A 32 8.91 23.61 6.52
C ARG A 32 7.83 24.19 7.42
N PHE A 33 8.21 25.08 8.34
CA PHE A 33 7.30 25.61 9.37
C PHE A 33 6.54 24.48 10.13
N ASN A 34 7.27 23.43 10.52
CA ASN A 34 6.75 22.21 11.18
C ASN A 34 5.67 21.43 10.39
N LYS A 35 5.48 21.72 9.10
CA LYS A 35 4.58 20.96 8.23
C LYS A 35 5.39 20.06 7.29
N PRO A 36 5.04 18.77 7.13
CA PRO A 36 5.62 17.90 6.10
C PRO A 36 5.39 18.49 4.71
N GLN A 37 6.43 18.49 3.88
CA GLN A 37 6.40 19.04 2.52
C GLN A 37 6.85 18.01 1.48
N ALA A 38 7.88 17.21 1.81
CA ALA A 38 8.43 16.21 0.91
C ALA A 38 8.98 15.02 1.71
N VAL A 39 9.20 13.91 1.01
CA VAL A 39 9.83 12.71 1.55
C VAL A 39 10.91 12.25 0.59
N ILE A 40 12.08 11.91 1.12
CA ILE A 40 13.14 11.21 0.40
C ILE A 40 13.11 9.75 0.83
N ILE A 41 13.07 8.86 -0.15
CA ILE A 41 13.12 7.41 -0.02
C ILE A 41 14.14 6.85 -1.02
N ASN A 42 14.65 5.66 -0.74
CA ASN A 42 15.46 4.97 -1.73
C ASN A 42 14.62 4.61 -2.98
N TYR A 43 15.32 4.46 -4.11
CA TYR A 43 14.70 4.24 -5.41
C TYR A 43 13.85 2.95 -5.47
N LYS A 44 14.31 1.86 -4.85
CA LYS A 44 13.58 0.59 -4.80
C LYS A 44 12.22 0.73 -4.11
N GLU A 45 12.14 1.52 -3.06
CA GLU A 45 10.90 1.80 -2.35
C GLU A 45 9.97 2.70 -3.17
N TYR A 46 10.52 3.70 -3.86
CA TYR A 46 9.76 4.49 -4.83
C TYR A 46 9.15 3.61 -5.94
N GLU A 47 9.93 2.70 -6.51
CA GLU A 47 9.46 1.77 -7.54
C GLU A 47 8.36 0.84 -7.04
N ARG A 48 8.46 0.32 -5.81
CA ARG A 48 7.39 -0.47 -5.19
C ARG A 48 6.11 0.34 -5.00
N LEU A 49 6.21 1.62 -4.65
CA LEU A 49 5.04 2.49 -4.50
C LEU A 49 4.37 2.74 -5.85
N MET A 50 5.15 3.07 -6.88
CA MET A 50 4.65 3.44 -8.20
C MET A 50 4.23 2.24 -9.07
N ASN A 51 4.85 1.08 -8.89
CA ASN A 51 4.52 -0.12 -9.63
C ASN A 51 4.04 -1.24 -8.69
N PRO A 52 2.71 -1.42 -8.55
CA PRO A 52 2.13 -2.49 -7.74
C PRO A 52 2.61 -3.89 -8.10
N GLN A 53 3.03 -4.11 -9.35
CA GLN A 53 3.56 -5.40 -9.81
C GLN A 53 4.92 -5.73 -9.21
N LEU A 54 5.68 -4.72 -8.78
CA LEU A 54 6.97 -4.88 -8.08
C LEU A 54 6.81 -5.10 -6.57
N ARG A 55 5.58 -4.97 -6.03
CA ARG A 55 5.27 -5.22 -4.62
C ARG A 55 5.24 -6.70 -4.28
N PHE A 56 4.96 -7.54 -5.26
CA PHE A 56 4.89 -8.98 -5.13
C PHE A 56 5.98 -9.60 -5.99
N GLY A 57 6.68 -10.61 -5.49
CA GLY A 57 7.56 -11.40 -6.36
C GLY A 57 6.75 -11.99 -7.53
N LYS A 58 7.37 -12.23 -8.70
CA LYS A 58 6.71 -12.90 -9.85
C LYS A 58 5.92 -14.15 -9.41
N GLU A 59 6.46 -14.90 -8.46
CA GLU A 59 5.84 -16.07 -7.83
C GLU A 59 4.60 -15.75 -6.98
N GLU A 60 4.67 -14.71 -6.12
CA GLU A 60 3.54 -14.27 -5.30
C GLU A 60 2.42 -13.68 -6.14
N TRP A 61 2.77 -12.87 -7.15
CA TRP A 61 1.81 -12.34 -8.12
C TRP A 61 1.09 -13.47 -8.87
N LYS A 62 1.83 -14.48 -9.36
CA LYS A 62 1.27 -15.68 -10.00
C LYS A 62 0.38 -16.49 -9.05
N LYS A 63 0.76 -16.65 -7.78
CA LYS A 63 -0.05 -17.36 -6.78
C LYS A 63 -1.33 -16.59 -6.44
N GLY A 64 -1.25 -15.27 -6.28
CA GLY A 64 -2.41 -14.40 -6.06
C GLY A 64 -3.39 -14.43 -7.23
N PHE A 65 -2.89 -14.33 -8.46
CA PHE A 65 -3.74 -14.42 -9.66
C PHE A 65 -4.32 -15.82 -9.87
N LYS A 66 -3.61 -16.91 -9.54
CA LYS A 66 -4.18 -18.27 -9.60
C LYS A 66 -5.44 -18.43 -8.75
N VAL A 67 -5.50 -17.77 -7.60
CA VAL A 67 -6.70 -17.78 -6.74
C VAL A 67 -7.83 -16.98 -7.40
N LEU A 68 -7.52 -15.78 -7.90
CA LEU A 68 -8.49 -14.94 -8.62
C LEU A 68 -9.02 -15.62 -9.89
N ASP A 69 -8.15 -16.30 -10.64
CA ASP A 69 -8.51 -17.07 -11.82
C ASP A 69 -9.39 -18.27 -11.49
N LYS A 70 -9.11 -18.99 -10.38
CA LYS A 70 -9.99 -20.06 -9.91
C LYS A 70 -11.38 -19.54 -9.54
N VAL A 71 -11.46 -18.40 -8.86
CA VAL A 71 -12.74 -17.75 -8.52
C VAL A 71 -13.46 -17.29 -9.79
N ARG A 72 -12.75 -16.66 -10.72
CA ARG A 72 -13.28 -16.20 -12.01
C ARG A 72 -13.78 -17.37 -12.86
N ALA A 73 -13.04 -18.48 -12.91
CA ALA A 73 -13.43 -19.68 -13.63
C ALA A 73 -14.69 -20.32 -13.05
N ARG A 74 -14.81 -20.43 -11.72
CA ARG A 74 -16.01 -20.94 -11.04
C ARG A 74 -17.23 -20.04 -11.26
N ASN A 75 -17.02 -18.73 -11.34
CA ASN A 75 -18.10 -17.76 -11.48
C ASN A 75 -18.41 -17.38 -12.94
N LYS A 76 -17.68 -17.92 -13.93
CA LYS A 76 -17.80 -17.55 -15.36
C LYS A 76 -19.21 -17.78 -15.93
N LYS A 77 -19.94 -18.76 -15.39
CA LYS A 77 -21.32 -19.10 -15.82
C LYS A 77 -22.41 -18.44 -14.97
N ILE A 78 -22.03 -17.67 -13.96
CA ILE A 78 -22.98 -17.01 -13.06
C ILE A 78 -23.21 -15.58 -13.59
N PRO A 79 -24.46 -15.17 -13.84
CA PRO A 79 -24.76 -13.81 -14.22
C PRO A 79 -24.22 -12.82 -13.18
N PRO A 80 -23.56 -11.72 -13.58
CA PRO A 80 -22.96 -10.74 -12.67
C PRO A 80 -23.92 -10.25 -11.58
N GLN A 81 -25.18 -10.03 -11.95
CA GLN A 81 -26.26 -9.60 -11.05
C GLN A 81 -26.53 -10.58 -9.90
N LYS A 82 -26.33 -11.88 -10.10
CA LYS A 82 -26.48 -12.89 -9.04
C LYS A 82 -25.28 -12.88 -8.09
N ILE A 83 -24.08 -12.62 -8.62
CA ILE A 83 -22.86 -12.47 -7.82
C ILE A 83 -22.98 -11.23 -6.93
N GLU A 84 -23.39 -10.10 -7.50
CA GLU A 84 -23.59 -8.84 -6.77
C GLU A 84 -24.60 -8.98 -5.63
N LYS A 85 -25.75 -9.62 -5.88
CA LYS A 85 -26.74 -9.91 -4.83
C LYS A 85 -26.18 -10.79 -3.72
N GLY A 86 -25.36 -11.80 -4.07
CA GLY A 86 -24.69 -12.66 -3.10
C GLY A 86 -23.68 -11.91 -2.24
N VAL A 87 -22.84 -11.08 -2.87
CA VAL A 87 -21.85 -10.24 -2.19
C VAL A 87 -22.53 -9.23 -1.28
N ALA A 88 -23.57 -8.54 -1.75
CA ALA A 88 -24.32 -7.57 -0.95
C ALA A 88 -24.94 -8.22 0.30
N ARG A 89 -25.50 -9.43 0.18
CA ARG A 89 -26.04 -10.19 1.31
C ARG A 89 -24.95 -10.56 2.31
N ALA A 90 -23.81 -11.09 1.85
CA ALA A 90 -22.69 -11.47 2.70
C ALA A 90 -22.08 -10.26 3.44
N VAL A 91 -21.89 -9.13 2.74
CA VAL A 91 -21.40 -7.88 3.34
C VAL A 91 -22.38 -7.34 4.39
N ALA A 92 -23.69 -7.37 4.10
CA ALA A 92 -24.71 -6.96 5.05
C ALA A 92 -24.73 -7.84 6.31
N GLU A 93 -24.52 -9.15 6.18
CA GLU A 93 -24.42 -10.08 7.30
C GLU A 93 -23.21 -9.80 8.19
N VAL A 94 -22.03 -9.60 7.59
CA VAL A 94 -20.81 -9.23 8.34
C VAL A 94 -20.97 -7.89 9.05
N ARG A 95 -21.58 -6.89 8.38
CA ARG A 95 -21.87 -5.58 8.99
C ARG A 95 -22.81 -5.70 10.19
N ARG A 96 -23.87 -6.50 10.09
CA ARG A 96 -24.80 -6.75 11.21
C ARG A 96 -24.09 -7.41 12.40
N ARG A 97 -23.23 -8.40 12.15
CA ARG A 97 -22.43 -9.04 13.22
C ARG A 97 -21.48 -8.07 13.91
N ARG A 98 -20.87 -7.15 13.15
CA ARG A 98 -19.98 -6.12 13.71
C ARG A 98 -20.72 -5.09 14.57
N VAL A 99 -21.98 -4.80 14.24
CA VAL A 99 -22.85 -3.90 15.03
C VAL A 99 -23.33 -4.58 16.32
N GLN A 100 -23.50 -5.91 16.33
CA GLN A 100 -23.94 -6.67 17.51
C GLN A 100 -22.82 -7.01 18.52
N GLY A 101 -21.55 -6.91 18.13
CA GLY A 101 -20.39 -7.21 18.99
C GLY A 101 -19.69 -5.99 19.59
N GLY A 102 -20.35 -4.82 19.60
CA GLY A 102 -19.81 -3.54 20.08
C GLY A 102 -20.69 -2.85 21.11
N GLY A 103 -21.30 -3.62 22.01
CA GLY A 103 -21.99 -3.14 23.23
C GLY A 103 -21.22 -3.59 24.45
#